data_AF-A0A955CTF7-F1
#
_entry.id   AF-A0A955CTF7-F1
#
_cell.length_a   1.000
_cell.length_b   1.000
_cell.length_c   1.000
_cell.angle_alpha   90.00
_cell.angle_beta   90.00
_cell.angle_gamma   90.00
#
_symmetry.space_group_name_H-M   'P 1'
#
loop_
_entity.id
_entity.type
_entity.pdbx_description
1 polymer ?
#
loop_
_entity_poly.entity_id
_entity_poly.type
_entity_poly.pdbx_seq_one_letter_code
_entity_poly.pdbx_strand_id
1 'polypeptide(L)'
;MRPPVHVADPTTVYLVDYGDTSRLWLPKDDNNAFVEWGYGDWRWYAKDQQSYLYGSIVFFWPTPGTLARREHDFGPLGADGNMLWELDGYATTIHEIDVERSDASELLVELESRFDRQRDSEIYNLNRRMYFVKDASSYWLGHQSSSVMAGWLRKLGCRVSGFAVVADFRVRAPGRTAHLQTRKE
;
A
#
# COMPACT_ATOMS: atom_id res chain seq x y z
N MET A 1 -12.73 5.34 -3.80
CA MET A 1 -12.24 6.58 -3.15
C MET A 1 -12.38 7.78 -4.10
N ARG A 2 -12.34 8.99 -3.56
CA ARG A 2 -12.24 10.26 -4.30
C ARG A 2 -11.02 11.03 -3.79
N PRO A 3 -10.06 11.39 -4.66
CA PRO A 3 -8.94 12.27 -4.31
C PRO A 3 -9.42 13.66 -3.87
N PRO A 4 -8.58 14.45 -3.17
CA PRO A 4 -8.88 15.85 -2.93
C PRO A 4 -9.07 16.60 -4.26
N VAL A 5 -10.03 17.52 -4.29
CA VAL A 5 -10.40 18.28 -5.51
C VAL A 5 -9.51 19.50 -5.69
N HIS A 6 -9.05 20.07 -4.59
CA HIS A 6 -8.14 21.21 -4.55
C HIS A 6 -6.96 20.82 -3.68
N VAL A 7 -5.77 20.99 -4.25
CA VAL A 7 -4.48 20.74 -3.60
C VAL A 7 -3.64 21.98 -3.83
N ALA A 8 -3.17 22.62 -2.76
CA ALA A 8 -2.43 23.88 -2.82
C ALA A 8 -0.96 23.64 -3.22
N ASP A 9 -0.33 22.62 -2.64
CA ASP A 9 1.03 22.18 -2.98
C ASP A 9 1.00 20.69 -3.37
N PRO A 10 0.80 20.36 -4.66
CA PRO A 10 0.59 18.99 -5.08
C PRO A 10 1.87 18.16 -5.03
N THR A 11 1.71 16.95 -4.50
CA THR A 11 2.62 15.84 -4.73
C THR A 11 1.82 14.61 -5.15
N THR A 12 2.43 13.78 -5.99
CA THR A 12 1.79 12.56 -6.48
C THR A 12 2.11 11.38 -5.56
N VAL A 13 1.10 10.60 -5.23
CA VAL A 13 1.21 9.29 -4.56
C VAL A 13 0.58 8.22 -5.44
N TYR A 14 1.02 6.97 -5.28
CA TYR A 14 0.48 5.85 -6.04
C TYR A 14 -0.17 4.82 -5.14
N LEU A 15 -1.40 4.44 -5.48
CA LEU A 15 -2.04 3.24 -4.93
C LEU A 15 -1.90 2.13 -5.97
N VAL A 16 -1.13 1.10 -5.64
CA VAL A 16 -0.82 -0.01 -6.54
C VAL A 16 -1.53 -1.26 -6.05
N ASP A 17 -2.39 -1.82 -6.89
CA ASP A 17 -3.07 -3.08 -6.65
C ASP A 17 -2.28 -4.23 -7.26
N TYR A 18 -2.05 -5.29 -6.47
CA TYR A 18 -1.34 -6.52 -6.87
C TYR A 18 -2.28 -7.72 -6.99
N GLY A 19 -3.59 -7.49 -6.99
CA GLY A 19 -4.63 -8.52 -7.06
C GLY A 19 -4.97 -9.16 -5.70
N ASP A 20 -3.97 -9.51 -4.87
CA ASP A 20 -4.18 -10.04 -3.52
C ASP A 20 -4.18 -8.94 -2.44
N THR A 21 -3.49 -7.83 -2.69
CA THR A 21 -3.35 -6.71 -1.78
C THR A 21 -3.11 -5.39 -2.52
N SER A 22 -3.36 -4.28 -1.83
CA SER A 22 -3.03 -2.93 -2.29
C SER A 22 -1.87 -2.37 -1.47
N ARG A 23 -1.00 -1.60 -2.11
CA ARG A 23 0.13 -0.92 -1.45
C ARG A 23 0.19 0.55 -1.84
N LEU A 24 0.72 1.36 -0.94
CA LEU A 24 0.79 2.81 -1.09
C LEU A 24 2.24 3.24 -1.29
N TRP A 25 2.52 3.94 -2.36
CA TRP A 25 3.82 4.52 -2.64
C TRP A 25 3.78 6.00 -2.30
N LEU A 26 4.61 6.40 -1.34
CA LEU A 26 4.76 7.78 -0.90
C LEU A 26 6.09 8.36 -1.42
N PRO A 27 6.11 9.62 -1.88
CA PRO A 27 7.34 10.29 -2.26
C PRO A 27 8.24 10.42 -1.02
N LYS A 28 9.49 9.98 -1.16
CA LYS A 28 10.51 10.06 -0.10
C LYS A 28 11.14 11.45 -0.06
N ASP A 29 11.43 11.98 -1.23
CA ASP A 29 12.06 13.28 -1.46
C ASP A 29 11.70 13.81 -2.86
N ASP A 30 12.23 14.99 -3.21
CA ASP A 30 12.02 15.62 -4.51
C ASP A 30 12.80 14.97 -5.67
N ASN A 31 13.63 13.95 -5.41
CA ASN A 31 14.43 13.26 -6.43
C ASN A 31 13.68 12.08 -7.07
N ASN A 32 12.35 12.09 -7.04
CA ASN A 32 11.48 11.01 -7.52
C ASN A 32 11.66 9.67 -6.79
N ALA A 33 12.33 9.63 -5.64
CA ALA A 33 12.40 8.41 -4.84
C ALA A 33 11.08 8.15 -4.12
N PHE A 34 10.69 6.88 -3.98
CA PHE A 34 9.46 6.47 -3.33
C PHE A 34 9.70 5.41 -2.25
N VAL A 35 8.84 5.41 -1.24
CA VAL A 35 8.73 4.30 -0.29
C VAL A 35 7.36 3.65 -0.46
N GLU A 36 7.40 2.37 -0.79
CA GLU A 36 6.23 1.50 -0.88
C GLU A 36 5.90 0.91 0.49
N TRP A 37 4.64 1.08 0.89
CA TRP A 37 4.07 0.65 2.15
C TRP A 37 2.94 -0.35 1.96
N GLY A 38 2.98 -1.44 2.72
CA GLY A 38 1.93 -2.45 2.76
C GLY A 38 1.53 -2.76 4.20
N TYR A 39 0.28 -3.22 4.41
CA TYR A 39 -0.17 -3.73 5.69
C TYR A 39 -0.89 -5.06 5.51
N GLY A 40 -0.70 -5.98 6.45
CA GLY A 40 -1.36 -7.28 6.41
C GLY A 40 -1.19 -8.07 7.70
N ASP A 41 -1.38 -9.38 7.60
CA ASP A 41 -1.15 -10.32 8.69
C ASP A 41 0.33 -10.76 8.75
N TRP A 42 0.94 -10.81 9.93
CA TRP A 42 2.35 -11.19 10.10
C TRP A 42 2.67 -12.60 9.60
N ARG A 43 1.76 -13.57 9.75
CA ARG A 43 2.04 -14.97 9.39
C ARG A 43 1.81 -15.21 7.91
N TRP A 44 0.71 -14.69 7.38
CA TRP A 44 0.29 -14.90 6.00
C TRP A 44 1.01 -13.95 5.04
N TYR A 45 1.10 -12.67 5.36
CA TYR A 45 1.68 -11.65 4.47
C TYR A 45 3.20 -11.56 4.62
N ALA A 46 3.74 -11.49 5.85
CA ALA A 46 5.19 -11.33 6.02
C ALA A 46 5.97 -12.65 5.85
N LYS A 47 5.44 -13.78 6.35
CA LYS A 47 6.16 -15.07 6.38
C LYS A 47 5.71 -16.10 5.32
N ASP A 48 4.77 -15.75 4.44
CA ASP A 48 4.15 -16.64 3.45
C ASP A 48 3.64 -17.99 4.02
N GLN A 49 3.20 -18.00 5.28
CA GLN A 49 2.68 -19.21 5.91
C GLN A 49 1.21 -19.43 5.53
N GLN A 50 0.99 -19.89 4.30
CA GLN A 50 -0.32 -20.28 3.79
C GLN A 50 -0.67 -21.69 4.30
N SER A 51 -1.40 -21.80 5.41
CA SER A 51 -2.14 -23.04 5.68
C SER A 51 -3.60 -22.82 5.31
N TYR A 52 -4.21 -23.80 4.62
CA TYR A 52 -5.62 -23.78 4.20
C TYR A 52 -6.59 -23.58 5.37
N LEU A 53 -6.18 -23.90 6.60
CA LEU A 53 -6.96 -23.68 7.83
C LEU A 53 -6.95 -22.22 8.32
N TYR A 54 -5.96 -21.40 7.92
CA TYR A 54 -5.87 -20.00 8.37
C TYR A 54 -6.79 -19.06 7.59
N GLY A 55 -7.19 -19.41 6.36
CA GLY A 55 -8.06 -18.58 5.54
C GLY A 55 -9.42 -18.27 6.19
N SER A 56 -9.91 -19.12 7.09
CA SER A 56 -11.17 -18.93 7.81
C SER A 56 -10.99 -18.42 9.26
N ILE A 57 -9.91 -18.78 9.96
CA ILE A 57 -9.68 -18.40 11.37
C ILE A 57 -9.26 -16.94 11.53
N VAL A 58 -8.48 -16.38 10.59
CA VAL A 58 -7.95 -15.00 10.67
C VAL A 58 -9.07 -13.94 10.64
N PHE A 59 -10.28 -14.31 10.18
CA PHE A 59 -11.43 -13.41 10.20
C PHE A 59 -12.15 -13.36 11.56
N PHE A 60 -12.02 -14.37 12.42
CA PHE A 60 -12.75 -14.46 13.70
C PHE A 60 -11.88 -14.25 14.95
N TRP A 61 -10.55 -14.29 14.83
CA TRP A 61 -9.64 -14.08 15.96
C TRP A 61 -8.53 -13.06 15.62
N PRO A 62 -8.25 -12.07 16.49
CA PRO A 62 -7.17 -11.12 16.27
C PRO A 62 -5.81 -11.82 16.13
N THR A 63 -5.11 -11.54 15.05
CA THR A 63 -3.74 -11.99 14.78
C THR A 63 -2.76 -10.81 14.78
N PRO A 64 -1.44 -11.03 14.94
CA PRO A 64 -0.48 -9.94 14.83
C PRO A 64 -0.46 -9.35 13.41
N GLY A 65 -0.62 -8.03 13.29
CA GLY A 65 -0.45 -7.32 12.02
C GLY A 65 1.03 -7.19 11.61
N THR A 66 1.25 -6.70 10.40
CA THR A 66 2.58 -6.36 9.89
C THR A 66 2.55 -5.10 9.06
N LEU A 67 3.65 -4.33 9.13
CA LEU A 67 3.93 -3.23 8.24
C LEU A 67 5.08 -3.61 7.32
N ALA A 68 4.87 -3.44 6.02
CA ALA A 68 5.85 -3.73 4.98
C ALA A 68 6.44 -2.43 4.41
N ARG A 69 7.74 -2.42 4.14
CA ARG A 69 8.47 -1.29 3.54
C ARG A 69 9.38 -1.78 2.41
N ARG A 70 9.38 -1.05 1.30
CA ARG A 70 10.37 -1.16 0.22
C ARG A 70 10.70 0.21 -0.33
N GLU A 71 11.98 0.49 -0.53
CA GLU A 71 12.44 1.72 -1.15
C GLU A 71 12.59 1.52 -2.66
N HIS A 72 12.27 2.56 -3.41
CA HIS A 72 12.38 2.63 -4.87
C HIS A 72 13.06 3.94 -5.26
N ASP A 73 13.98 3.87 -6.21
CA ASP A 73 14.71 5.05 -6.72
C ASP A 73 13.84 5.93 -7.64
N PHE A 74 12.71 5.39 -8.10
CA PHE A 74 11.78 6.05 -9.02
C PHE A 74 10.34 5.55 -8.80
N GLY A 75 9.36 6.33 -9.29
CA GLY A 75 7.95 5.98 -9.23
C GLY A 75 7.57 4.75 -10.06
N PRO A 76 6.37 4.19 -9.89
CA PRO A 76 5.95 2.93 -10.52
C PRO A 76 5.70 3.05 -12.04
N LEU A 77 5.75 4.27 -12.58
CA LEU A 77 5.60 4.59 -14.00
C LEU A 77 6.94 5.14 -14.53
N GLY A 78 7.41 4.58 -15.64
CA GLY A 78 8.56 5.06 -16.40
C GLY A 78 8.25 6.34 -17.17
N ALA A 79 9.29 6.90 -17.80
CA ALA A 79 9.19 8.17 -18.54
C ALA A 79 8.23 8.13 -19.74
N ASP A 80 7.96 6.94 -20.28
CA ASP A 80 6.99 6.68 -21.34
C ASP A 80 5.55 6.48 -20.81
N GLY A 81 5.35 6.59 -19.49
CA GLY A 81 4.08 6.32 -18.82
C GLY A 81 3.77 4.83 -18.68
N ASN A 82 4.65 3.93 -19.15
CA ASN A 82 4.51 2.51 -18.95
C ASN A 82 5.04 2.09 -17.58
N MET A 83 4.57 0.96 -17.09
CA MET A 83 4.98 0.47 -15.79
C MET A 83 6.45 0.03 -15.79
N LEU A 84 7.11 0.16 -14.63
CA LEU A 84 8.41 -0.46 -14.41
C LEU A 84 8.34 -1.96 -14.66
N TRP A 85 9.35 -2.51 -15.33
CA TRP A 85 9.45 -3.94 -15.61
C TRP A 85 9.35 -4.82 -14.35
N GLU A 86 9.73 -4.29 -13.19
CA GLU A 86 9.66 -4.99 -11.90
C GLU A 86 8.23 -5.23 -11.40
N LEU A 87 7.27 -4.47 -11.92
CA LEU A 87 5.86 -4.60 -11.58
C LEU A 87 5.09 -5.36 -12.69
N ASP A 88 5.71 -5.61 -13.86
CA ASP A 88 5.10 -6.33 -14.99
C ASP A 88 4.81 -7.78 -14.61
N GLY A 89 3.58 -8.22 -14.87
CA GLY A 89 3.05 -9.53 -14.44
C GLY A 89 2.72 -9.65 -12.94
N TYR A 90 2.92 -8.60 -12.12
CA TYR A 90 2.69 -8.64 -10.68
C TYR A 90 1.63 -7.61 -10.21
N ALA A 91 1.68 -6.36 -10.71
CA ALA A 91 0.65 -5.37 -10.45
C ALA A 91 -0.51 -5.47 -11.45
N THR A 92 -1.74 -5.22 -11.00
CA THR A 92 -2.96 -5.27 -11.82
C THR A 92 -3.49 -3.89 -12.16
N THR A 93 -3.35 -2.91 -11.27
CA THR A 93 -3.86 -1.55 -11.46
C THR A 93 -2.99 -0.55 -10.69
N ILE A 94 -2.72 0.59 -11.31
CA ILE A 94 -2.03 1.71 -10.68
C ILE A 94 -2.97 2.90 -10.68
N HIS A 95 -3.15 3.50 -9.51
CA HIS A 95 -3.85 4.76 -9.36
C HIS A 95 -2.88 5.87 -9.00
N GLU A 96 -2.88 6.93 -9.81
CA GLU A 96 -2.13 8.15 -9.60
C GLU A 96 -3.05 9.19 -8.96
N ILE A 97 -2.60 9.74 -7.84
CA ILE A 97 -3.42 10.58 -6.95
C ILE A 97 -2.56 11.78 -6.54
N ASP A 98 -3.02 12.99 -6.85
CA ASP A 98 -2.42 14.20 -6.30
C ASP A 98 -3.02 14.51 -4.93
N VAL A 99 -2.14 14.82 -3.98
CA VAL A 99 -2.45 15.09 -2.57
C VAL A 99 -1.57 16.23 -2.07
N GLU A 100 -1.91 16.83 -0.92
CA GLU A 100 -1.06 17.86 -0.32
C GLU A 100 0.30 17.26 0.05
N ARG A 101 1.38 17.96 -0.33
CA ARG A 101 2.76 17.55 0.00
C ARG A 101 2.95 17.35 1.50
N SER A 102 2.40 18.24 2.32
CA SER A 102 2.45 18.13 3.78
C SER A 102 1.83 16.83 4.28
N ASP A 103 0.65 16.46 3.77
CA ASP A 103 -0.08 15.27 4.20
C ASP A 103 0.69 13.99 3.84
N ALA A 104 1.31 13.96 2.65
CA ALA A 104 2.16 12.85 2.22
C ALA A 104 3.41 12.72 3.11
N SER A 105 4.09 13.84 3.39
CA SER A 105 5.27 13.85 4.26
C SER A 105 4.95 13.46 5.69
N GLU A 106 3.84 13.95 6.27
CA GLU A 106 3.39 13.58 7.61
C GLU A 106 3.10 12.08 7.71
N LEU A 107 2.40 11.52 6.71
CA LEU A 107 2.12 10.09 6.67
C LEU A 107 3.40 9.27 6.52
N LEU A 108 4.35 9.71 5.69
CA LEU A 108 5.63 9.02 5.53
C LEU A 108 6.38 8.96 6.87
N VAL A 109 6.53 10.10 7.56
CA VAL A 109 7.20 10.18 8.87
C VAL A 109 6.53 9.29 9.90
N GLU A 110 5.19 9.23 9.90
CA GLU A 110 4.44 8.33 10.79
C GLU A 110 4.75 6.86 10.51
N LEU A 111 4.74 6.46 9.24
CA LEU A 111 4.97 5.07 8.84
C LEU A 111 6.42 4.63 9.09
N GLU A 112 7.39 5.50 8.80
CA GLU A 112 8.81 5.28 9.15
C GLU A 112 8.96 5.08 10.66
N SER A 113 8.40 6.00 11.46
CA SER A 113 8.43 5.90 12.91
C SER A 113 7.76 4.62 13.43
N ARG A 114 6.65 4.20 12.80
CA ARG A 114 5.93 2.97 13.14
C ARG A 114 6.75 1.73 12.81
N PHE A 115 7.44 1.74 11.67
CA PHE A 115 8.33 0.66 11.24
C PHE A 115 9.55 0.55 12.16
N ASP A 116 10.24 1.66 12.42
CA ASP A 116 11.47 1.70 13.21
C ASP A 116 11.25 1.30 14.68
N ARG A 117 10.08 1.60 15.26
CA ARG A 117 9.72 1.10 16.61
C ARG A 117 9.67 -0.42 16.73
N GLN A 118 9.57 -1.13 15.61
CA GLN A 118 9.40 -2.59 15.56
C GLN A 118 10.58 -3.28 14.85
N ARG A 119 11.70 -2.57 14.67
CA ARG A 119 12.85 -3.00 13.88
C ARG A 119 13.50 -4.28 14.35
N ASP A 120 13.42 -4.59 15.65
CA ASP A 120 13.89 -5.87 16.21
C ASP A 120 13.17 -7.09 15.64
N SER A 121 12.00 -6.89 15.03
CA SER A 121 11.22 -7.94 14.37
C SER A 121 11.39 -7.98 12.85
N GLU A 122 12.30 -7.19 12.28
CA GLU A 122 12.48 -7.05 10.85
C GLU A 122 12.83 -8.38 10.17
N ILE A 123 12.09 -8.72 9.13
CA ILE A 123 12.41 -9.82 8.21
C ILE A 123 12.34 -9.32 6.77
N TYR A 124 13.20 -9.85 5.91
CA TYR A 124 13.08 -9.66 4.47
C TYR A 124 12.36 -10.86 3.85
N ASN A 125 11.32 -10.60 3.06
CA ASN A 125 10.63 -11.64 2.30
C ASN A 125 11.02 -11.56 0.82
N LEU A 126 11.68 -12.61 0.31
CA LEU A 126 12.18 -12.64 -1.06
C LEU A 126 11.05 -12.71 -2.11
N ASN A 127 9.95 -13.41 -1.83
CA ASN A 127 8.82 -13.53 -2.75
C ASN A 127 8.11 -12.20 -2.95
N ARG A 128 8.03 -11.39 -1.89
CA ARG A 128 7.39 -10.07 -1.91
C ARG A 128 8.37 -8.93 -2.17
N ARG A 129 9.67 -9.19 -2.04
CA ARG A 129 10.79 -8.24 -2.22
C ARG A 129 10.70 -7.03 -1.30
N MET A 130 10.24 -7.21 -0.06
CA MET A 130 10.06 -6.13 0.92
C MET A 130 10.56 -6.55 2.29
N TYR A 131 10.87 -5.55 3.12
CA TYR A 131 11.08 -5.74 4.55
C TYR A 131 9.76 -5.65 5.30
N PHE A 132 9.62 -6.42 6.36
CA PHE A 132 8.42 -6.51 7.19
C PHE A 132 8.81 -6.41 8.65
N VAL A 133 8.03 -5.68 9.42
CA VAL A 133 8.08 -5.71 10.90
C VAL A 133 6.72 -6.11 11.45
N LYS A 134 6.69 -6.66 12.66
CA LYS A 134 5.44 -6.84 13.39
C LYS A 134 4.82 -5.48 13.64
N ASP A 135 3.51 -5.41 13.59
CA ASP A 135 2.80 -4.21 13.95
C ASP A 135 2.11 -4.35 15.32
N ALA A 136 2.07 -3.25 16.08
CA ALA A 136 1.38 -3.24 17.37
C ALA A 136 -0.15 -3.43 17.23
N SER A 137 -0.69 -3.15 16.05
CA SER A 137 -2.10 -3.35 15.74
C SER A 137 -2.40 -4.82 15.47
N SER A 138 -3.49 -5.32 16.05
CA SER A 138 -4.02 -6.63 15.69
C SER A 138 -4.75 -6.57 14.34
N TYR A 139 -4.55 -7.60 13.53
CA TYR A 139 -5.27 -7.87 12.29
C TYR A 139 -6.53 -8.69 12.59
N TRP A 140 -7.69 -8.22 12.14
CA TRP A 140 -8.97 -8.93 12.23
C TRP A 140 -9.97 -8.29 11.25
N LEU A 141 -11.20 -8.80 11.14
CA LEU A 141 -12.19 -8.35 10.13
C LEU A 141 -12.44 -6.82 10.13
N GLY A 142 -12.35 -6.16 11.29
CA GLY A 142 -12.47 -4.71 11.43
C GLY A 142 -11.17 -3.91 11.21
N HIS A 143 -10.01 -4.57 11.15
CA HIS A 143 -8.68 -3.97 11.00
C HIS A 143 -7.82 -4.80 10.04
N GLN A 144 -8.27 -4.90 8.80
CA GLN A 144 -7.61 -5.60 7.69
C GLN A 144 -6.92 -4.63 6.72
N SER A 145 -6.14 -5.15 5.76
CA SER A 145 -5.30 -4.36 4.83
C SER A 145 -6.05 -3.19 4.17
N SER A 146 -7.26 -3.44 3.66
CA SER A 146 -8.12 -2.43 3.03
C SER A 146 -8.61 -1.35 4.00
N SER A 147 -8.84 -1.68 5.27
CA SER A 147 -9.22 -0.69 6.29
C SER A 147 -8.07 0.23 6.69
N VAL A 148 -6.84 -0.31 6.80
CA VAL A 148 -5.63 0.46 7.06
C VAL A 148 -5.31 1.36 5.88
N MET A 149 -5.39 0.82 4.67
CA MET A 149 -5.21 1.58 3.44
C MET A 149 -6.24 2.71 3.32
N ALA A 150 -7.50 2.45 3.67
CA ALA A 150 -8.52 3.51 3.74
C ALA A 150 -8.19 4.58 4.80
N GLY A 151 -7.55 4.21 5.91
CA GLY A 151 -7.03 5.14 6.92
C GLY A 151 -5.93 6.03 6.36
N TRP A 152 -4.94 5.45 5.68
CA TRP A 152 -3.85 6.19 5.02
C TRP A 152 -4.38 7.14 3.95
N LEU A 153 -5.25 6.67 3.06
CA LEU A 153 -5.88 7.51 2.04
C LEU A 153 -6.67 8.68 2.66
N ARG A 154 -7.35 8.49 3.80
CA ARG A 154 -8.01 9.60 4.50
C ARG A 154 -7.04 10.61 5.08
N LYS A 155 -5.87 10.17 5.57
CA LYS A 155 -4.80 11.08 6.02
C LYS A 155 -4.25 11.92 4.87
N LEU A 156 -4.22 11.36 3.66
CA LEU A 156 -3.88 12.05 2.42
C LEU A 156 -5.02 12.92 1.85
N GLY A 157 -6.01 13.29 2.67
CA GLY A 157 -7.15 14.10 2.26
C GLY A 157 -8.17 13.41 1.34
N CYS A 158 -8.02 12.11 1.03
CA CYS A 158 -8.97 11.40 0.16
C CYS A 158 -10.26 11.06 0.90
N ARG A 159 -11.39 11.16 0.21
CA ARG A 159 -12.68 10.64 0.69
C ARG A 159 -12.83 9.17 0.31
N VAL A 160 -12.75 8.28 1.30
CA VAL A 160 -12.94 6.83 1.11
C VAL A 160 -14.35 6.42 1.57
N SER A 161 -15.12 5.82 0.66
CA SER A 161 -16.50 5.36 0.88
C SER A 161 -16.66 3.91 0.45
N GLY A 162 -17.53 3.16 1.14
CA GLY A 162 -17.75 1.73 0.91
C GLY A 162 -17.20 0.87 2.06
N PHE A 163 -17.58 -0.41 2.07
CA PHE A 163 -17.02 -1.37 3.02
C PHE A 163 -15.62 -1.75 2.55
N ALA A 164 -14.58 -1.29 3.26
CA ALA A 164 -13.19 -1.66 3.04
C ALA A 164 -12.94 -3.10 3.54
N VAL A 165 -13.64 -4.06 2.93
CA VAL A 165 -13.56 -5.49 3.24
C VAL A 165 -12.78 -6.23 2.14
N VAL A 166 -12.68 -5.65 0.95
CA VAL A 166 -11.93 -6.18 -0.19
C VAL A 166 -10.95 -5.13 -0.69
N ALA A 167 -9.77 -5.55 -1.14
CA ALA A 167 -8.75 -4.70 -1.80
C ALA A 167 -9.13 -4.42 -3.27
N ASP A 168 -10.31 -3.83 -3.52
CA ASP A 168 -10.78 -3.35 -4.83
C ASP A 168 -11.01 -1.84 -4.75
N PHE A 169 -9.94 -1.06 -4.80
CA PHE A 169 -10.04 0.39 -4.71
C PHE A 169 -10.43 1.00 -6.06
N ARG A 170 -11.64 1.58 -6.13
CA ARG A 170 -12.05 2.33 -7.32
C ARG A 170 -11.78 3.81 -7.14
N VAL A 171 -10.86 4.36 -7.93
CA VAL A 171 -10.55 5.79 -7.92
C VAL A 171 -11.49 6.54 -8.85
N ARG A 172 -12.18 7.54 -8.31
CA ARG A 172 -13.00 8.48 -9.07
C ARG A 172 -12.20 9.76 -9.34
N ALA A 173 -12.58 10.50 -10.37
CA ALA A 173 -11.99 11.80 -10.69
C ALA A 173 -11.86 12.71 -9.44
N PRO A 174 -10.78 13.50 -9.31
CA PRO A 174 -9.80 13.83 -10.37
C PRO A 174 -8.66 12.81 -10.58
N GLY A 175 -8.57 11.73 -9.80
CA GLY A 175 -7.48 10.76 -9.91
C GLY A 175 -7.46 9.99 -11.23
N ARG A 176 -6.28 9.51 -11.61
CA ARG A 176 -6.06 8.73 -12.84
C ARG A 176 -5.90 7.26 -12.49
N THR A 177 -6.49 6.39 -13.30
CA THR A 177 -6.35 4.94 -13.17
C THR A 177 -5.75 4.40 -14.45
N ALA A 178 -4.64 3.69 -14.34
CA ALA A 178 -4.09 2.86 -15.39
C ALA A 178 -4.48 1.41 -15.10
N HIS A 179 -5.36 0.84 -15.94
CA HIS A 179 -5.65 -0.59 -15.91
C HIS A 179 -4.60 -1.33 -16.73
N LEU A 180 -4.04 -2.39 -16.16
CA LEU A 180 -2.98 -3.15 -16.80
C LEU A 180 -3.58 -4.39 -17.47
N GLN A 181 -3.35 -4.53 -18.78
CA GLN A 181 -3.57 -5.81 -19.44
C GLN A 181 -2.43 -6.73 -19.04
N THR A 182 -2.70 -7.74 -18.21
CA THR A 182 -1.76 -8.85 -18.04
C THR A 182 -1.49 -9.45 -19.41
N ARG A 183 -0.25 -9.36 -19.90
CA ARG A 183 0.17 -10.17 -21.04
C ARG A 183 0.06 -11.63 -20.59
N LYS A 184 -1.04 -12.28 -20.97
CA LYS A 184 -1.12 -13.74 -20.94
C LYS A 184 -0.09 -14.24 -21.93
N GLU A 185 0.98 -14.84 -21.40
CA GLU A 185 1.80 -15.79 -22.16
C GLU A 185 0.97 -17.01 -22.56
#